data_AF-A0A3D1ZGD7-F1
#
_entry.id   AF-A0A3D1ZGD7-F1
#
_cell.length_a   1.000
_cell.length_b   1.000
_cell.length_c   1.000
_cell.angle_alpha   90.00
_cell.angle_beta   90.00
_cell.angle_gamma   90.00
#
_symmetry.space_group_name_H-M   'P 1'
#
loop_
_entity.id
_entity.type
_entity.pdbx_description
1 polymer ?
#
loop_
_entity_poly.entity_id
_entity_poly.type
_entity_poly.pdbx_seq_one_letter_code
_entity_poly.pdbx_strand_id
1 'polypeptide(L)' 'MNLKDYIRDVPDFPTPGILFRDITPLLKDTEAFKSTIEMFAERYT' A
#
# COMPACT_ATOMS: atom_id res chain seq x y z
N MET A 1 -10.04 -8.68 4.55
CA MET A 1 -8.59 -8.37 4.54
C MET A 1 -8.39 -6.91 4.89
N ASN A 2 -7.36 -6.57 5.68
CA ASN A 2 -7.02 -5.17 5.96
C ASN A 2 -5.78 -4.77 5.16
N LEU A 3 -5.96 -3.94 4.13
CA LEU A 3 -4.86 -3.51 3.24
C LEU A 3 -3.76 -2.71 3.97
N LYS A 4 -4.07 -2.09 5.12
CA LYS A 4 -3.08 -1.34 5.91
C LYS A 4 -1.97 -2.23 6.45
N ASP A 5 -2.24 -3.52 6.63
CA ASP A 5 -1.25 -4.48 7.12
C ASP A 5 -0.12 -4.73 6.08
N TYR A 6 -0.33 -4.32 4.83
CA TYR A 6 0.62 -4.42 3.73
C TYR A 6 1.36 -3.10 3.43
N ILE A 7 1.20 -2.08 4.28
CA ILE A 7 1.91 -0.80 4.17
C ILE A 7 2.94 -0.74 5.29
N ARG A 8 4.21 -0.56 4.92
CA ARG A 8 5.31 -0.41 5.87
C ARG A 8 5.70 1.05 6.04
N ASP A 9 6.00 1.41 7.28
CA ASP A 9 6.53 2.72 7.61
C ASP A 9 8.06 2.70 7.55
N VAL A 10 8.63 3.63 6.77
CA VAL A 10 10.09 3.82 6.65
C VAL A 10 10.40 5.26 7.05
N PRO A 11 10.91 5.49 8.27
CA PRO A 11 11.28 6.83 8.73
C PRO A 11 12.53 7.34 8.00
N ASP A 12 12.62 8.66 7.87
CA ASP A 12 13.77 9.42 7.34
C ASP A 12 14.19 9.05 5.91
N PHE A 13 13.23 8.64 5.08
CA PHE A 13 13.45 8.30 3.67
C PHE A 13 12.58 9.14 2.72
N PRO A 14 13.11 9.64 1.58
CA PRO A 14 14.52 9.59 1.17
C PRO A 14 15.42 10.59 1.90
N THR A 15 14.83 11.51 2.68
CA THR A 15 15.54 12.52 3.47
C THR A 15 15.00 12.57 4.90
N PRO A 16 15.79 13.05 5.87
CA PRO A 16 15.36 13.19 7.26
C PRO A 16 14.06 13.99 7.42
N GLY A 17 13.21 13.56 8.35
CA GLY A 17 11.92 14.17 8.66
C GLY A 17 10.74 13.65 7.82
N ILE A 18 10.96 12.76 6.85
CA ILE A 18 9.90 12.14 6.04
C ILE A 18 9.57 10.74 6.57
N LEU A 19 8.28 10.46 6.81
CA LEU A 19 7.79 9.11 7.03
C LEU A 19 7.27 8.52 5.72
N PHE A 20 8.09 7.74 5.03
CA PHE A 20 7.73 7.11 3.78
C PHE A 20 6.79 5.91 4.02
N ARG A 21 5.69 5.85 3.28
CA ARG A 21 4.72 4.75 3.30
C ARG A 21 5.01 3.82 2.14
N ASP A 22 5.71 2.74 2.43
CA ASP A 22 6.12 1.75 1.45
C ASP A 22 4.97 0.78 1.15
N ILE A 23 4.41 0.88 -0.06
CA ILE A 23 3.35 0.00 -0.57
C ILE A 23 3.90 -1.24 -1.30
N THR A 24 5.23 -1.42 -1.37
CA THR A 24 5.84 -2.56 -2.06
C THR A 24 5.33 -3.92 -1.54
N PRO A 25 5.07 -4.13 -0.22
CA PRO A 25 4.48 -5.38 0.24
C PRO A 25 3.07 -5.62 -0.32
N LEU A 26 2.24 -4.59 -0.40
CA LEU A 26 0.90 -4.65 -1.02
C LEU A 26 0.98 -5.03 -2.49
N LEU A 27 1.93 -4.45 -3.23
CA LEU A 27 2.13 -4.74 -4.66
C LEU A 27 2.67 -6.15 -4.93
N LYS A 28 3.43 -6.72 -3.98
CA LYS A 28 3.99 -8.08 -4.09
C LYS A 28 2.97 -9.17 -3.76
N ASP A 29 2.00 -8.87 -2.91
CA ASP A 29 0.97 -9.83 -2.53
C ASP A 29 -0.16 -9.86 -3.57
N THR A 30 -0.41 -11.04 -4.13
CA THR A 30 -1.38 -11.19 -5.23
C THR A 30 -2.82 -10.93 -4.80
N GLU A 31 -3.18 -11.30 -3.56
CA GLU A 31 -4.53 -11.12 -3.03
C GLU A 31 -4.77 -9.66 -2.64
N ALA A 32 -3.81 -9.05 -1.94
CA ALA A 32 -3.84 -7.65 -1.55
C ALA A 32 -3.92 -6.73 -2.78
N PHE A 33 -3.10 -6.98 -3.80
CA PHE A 33 -3.11 -6.18 -5.02
C PHE A 33 -4.43 -6.33 -5.77
N LYS A 34 -4.93 -7.55 -5.96
CA LYS A 34 -6.22 -7.80 -6.62
C LYS A 34 -7.36 -7.06 -5.91
N SER A 35 -7.48 -7.23 -4.60
CA SER A 35 -8.52 -6.58 -3.81
C SER A 35 -8.46 -5.05 -3.89
N THR A 36 -7.24 -4.48 -3.92
CA THR A 36 -7.05 -3.03 -4.08
C THR A 36 -7.61 -2.54 -5.42
N ILE A 37 -7.34 -3.25 -6.51
CA ILE A 37 -7.85 -2.90 -7.85
C ILE A 37 -9.37 -3.05 -7.92
N GLU A 38 -9.93 -4.12 -7.35
CA GLU A 38 -11.38 -4.33 -7.28
C GLU A 38 -12.08 -3.20 -6.52
N MET A 39 -11.54 -2.77 -5.37
CA MET A 39 -12.07 -1.64 -4.61
C MET A 39 -12.03 -0.32 -5.40
N PHE A 40 -10.97 -0.09 -6.18
CA PHE A 40 -10.91 1.10 -7.05
C PHE A 40 -11.93 1.03 -8.18
N ALA A 41 -12.06 -0.13 -8.83
CA ALA A 41 -13.03 -0.35 -9.90
C ALA A 41 -14.46 -0.13 -9.39
N GLU A 42 -14.83 -0.73 -8.25
CA GLU A 42 -16.16 -0.61 -7.63
C GLU A 42 -16.50 0.85 -7.27
N ARG A 43 -15.51 1.64 -6.83
CA ARG A 43 -15.76 3.01 -6.37
C ARG A 43 -15.88 4.03 -7.50
N TYR A 44 -15.14 3.82 -8.58
CA TYR A 44 -14.93 4.85 -9.62
C TYR A 44 -15.42 4.43 -11.02
N THR A 45 -16.00 3.24 -11.16
CA THR A 45 -16.68 2.77 -12.37
C THR A 45 -18.15 2.51 -12.06
#